data_AF-A0A7C4RCS3-F1
#
_entry.id   AF-A0A7C4RCS3-F1
#
_cell.length_a   1.000
_cell.length_b   1.000
_cell.length_c   1.000
_cell.angle_alpha   90.00
_cell.angle_beta   90.00
_cell.angle_gamma   90.00
#
_symmetry.space_group_name_H-M   'P 1'
#
loop_
_entity.id
_entity.type
_entity.pdbx_description
1 polymer ?
#
loop_
_entity_poly.entity_id
_entity_poly.type
_entity_poly.pdbx_seq_one_letter_code
_entity_poly.pdbx_strand_id
1 'polypeptide(L)'
;MIKRVLLVFLALSAVLAVIYQLEALEETIKSSFKEIIPFIVALHFVFLSGGVMLVGFPLAFVVKKFYDKLVSKLPKKLLASSRKSRKSFPLIHRILDEIIWVITLPFIFGMCILFIILPSIRIFIPFEYVFYFAPVAGVFYLTGITIDFWSKKMKIV
;
A
#
# COMPACT_ATOMS: atom_id res chain seq x y z
N MET A 1 19.27 -0.71 5.37
CA MET A 1 17.83 -0.49 5.11
C MET A 1 17.59 0.15 3.74
N ILE A 2 18.24 1.28 3.44
CA ILE A 2 18.18 1.95 2.12
C ILE A 2 18.49 0.98 0.95
N LYS A 3 19.55 0.16 1.07
CA LYS A 3 19.88 -0.85 0.04
C LYS A 3 18.74 -1.85 -0.24
N ARG A 4 17.94 -2.24 0.77
CA ARG A 4 16.82 -3.18 0.61
C ARG A 4 15.61 -2.50 -0.04
N VAL A 5 15.29 -1.27 0.38
CA VAL A 5 14.22 -0.48 -0.24
C VAL A 5 14.55 -0.17 -1.70
N LEU A 6 15.80 0.18 -1.99
CA LEU A 6 16.28 0.41 -3.34
C LEU A 6 16.19 -0.86 -4.19
N LEU A 7 16.55 -2.02 -3.63
CA LEU A 7 16.44 -3.31 -4.34
C LEU A 7 14.98 -3.68 -4.65
N VAL A 8 14.06 -3.47 -3.70
CA VAL A 8 12.62 -3.68 -3.94
C VAL A 8 12.10 -2.71 -5.00
N PHE A 9 12.49 -1.44 -4.95
CA PHE A 9 12.15 -0.46 -5.98
C PHE A 9 12.63 -0.89 -7.36
N LEU A 10 13.93 -1.24 -7.48
CA LEU A 10 14.51 -1.69 -8.74
C LEU A 10 13.82 -2.96 -9.28
N ALA A 11 13.49 -3.91 -8.40
CA ALA A 11 12.75 -5.11 -8.80
C ALA A 11 11.35 -4.75 -9.32
N LEU A 12 10.60 -3.89 -8.62
CA LEU A 12 9.28 -3.44 -9.06
C LEU A 12 9.36 -2.68 -10.38
N SER A 13 10.32 -1.78 -10.55
CA SER A 13 10.55 -1.05 -11.80
C SER A 13 10.92 -1.98 -12.96
N ALA A 14 11.75 -3.00 -12.71
CA ALA A 14 12.10 -3.99 -13.73
C ALA A 14 10.88 -4.81 -14.17
N VAL A 15 10.05 -5.25 -13.22
CA VAL A 15 8.80 -5.97 -13.55
C VAL A 15 7.84 -5.05 -14.32
N LEU A 16 7.69 -3.78 -13.92
CA LEU A 16 6.88 -2.82 -14.65
C LEU A 16 7.37 -2.62 -16.09
N ALA A 17 8.69 -2.52 -16.28
CA ALA A 17 9.30 -2.38 -17.59
C ALA A 17 9.06 -3.62 -18.48
N VAL A 18 9.13 -4.82 -17.91
CA VAL A 18 8.79 -6.06 -18.63
C VAL A 18 7.31 -6.06 -19.04
N ILE A 19 6.41 -5.69 -18.13
CA ILE A 19 4.97 -5.59 -18.44
C ILE A 19 4.74 -4.61 -19.58
N TYR A 20 5.35 -3.42 -19.54
CA TYR A 20 5.22 -2.42 -20.58
C TYR A 20 5.72 -2.91 -21.95
N GLN A 21 6.84 -3.64 -21.98
CA GLN A 21 7.36 -4.24 -23.21
C GLN A 21 6.42 -5.32 -23.75
N LEU A 22 5.79 -6.11 -22.87
CA LEU A 22 4.79 -7.10 -23.27
C LEU A 22 3.54 -6.42 -23.85
N GLU A 23 3.07 -5.34 -23.24
CA GLU A 23 1.95 -4.55 -23.78
C GLU A 23 2.27 -3.89 -25.12
N ALA A 24 3.49 -3.39 -25.32
CA ALA A 24 3.92 -2.85 -26.61
C ALA A 24 3.89 -3.91 -27.74
N LEU A 25 3.89 -5.20 -27.39
CA LEU A 25 3.78 -6.34 -28.30
C LEU A 25 2.37 -6.94 -28.31
N GLU A 26 1.34 -6.16 -27.98
CA GLU A 26 -0.05 -6.60 -27.80
C GLU A 26 -0.54 -7.53 -28.92
N GLU A 27 -0.34 -7.19 -30.18
CA GLU A 27 -0.78 -8.00 -31.33
C GLU A 27 -0.10 -9.38 -31.37
N THR A 28 1.20 -9.43 -31.07
CA THR A 28 1.97 -10.68 -31.00
C THR A 28 1.54 -11.54 -29.81
N ILE A 29 1.30 -10.93 -28.64
CA ILE A 29 0.84 -11.65 -27.45
C ILE A 29 -0.57 -12.20 -27.66
N LYS A 30 -1.49 -11.39 -28.22
CA LYS A 30 -2.87 -11.82 -28.49
C LYS A 30 -2.94 -12.93 -29.54
N SER A 31 -2.03 -12.96 -30.50
CA SER A 31 -2.01 -14.01 -31.53
C SER A 31 -1.31 -15.28 -31.07
N SER A 32 -0.18 -15.16 -30.38
CA SER A 32 0.74 -16.29 -30.12
C SER A 32 0.77 -16.77 -28.67
N PHE A 33 0.35 -15.95 -27.70
CA PHE A 33 0.51 -16.21 -26.27
C PHE A 33 -0.75 -15.84 -25.45
N LYS A 34 -1.93 -16.25 -25.92
CA LYS A 34 -3.23 -15.93 -25.27
C LYS A 34 -3.30 -16.37 -23.81
N GLU A 35 -2.62 -17.44 -23.44
CA GLU A 35 -2.58 -18.00 -22.08
C GLU A 35 -1.92 -17.05 -21.07
N ILE A 36 -1.04 -16.16 -21.51
CA ILE A 36 -0.29 -15.24 -20.65
C ILE A 36 -1.10 -13.96 -20.37
N ILE A 37 -2.09 -13.63 -21.19
CA ILE A 37 -2.96 -12.45 -21.02
C ILE A 37 -3.58 -12.34 -19.61
N PRO A 38 -4.24 -13.37 -19.04
CA PRO A 38 -4.80 -13.27 -17.70
C PRO A 38 -3.74 -13.00 -16.62
N PHE A 39 -2.51 -13.50 -16.82
CA PHE A 39 -1.39 -13.23 -15.91
C PHE A 39 -0.93 -11.76 -15.99
N ILE A 40 -0.81 -11.20 -17.20
CA ILE A 40 -0.50 -9.78 -17.41
C ILE A 40 -1.58 -8.90 -16.76
N VAL A 41 -2.85 -9.23 -16.96
CA VAL A 41 -3.97 -8.50 -16.34
C VAL A 41 -3.92 -8.61 -14.81
N ALA A 42 -3.67 -9.79 -14.26
CA ALA A 42 -3.55 -9.98 -12.82
C ALA A 42 -2.41 -9.14 -12.22
N LEU A 43 -1.26 -9.09 -12.91
CA LEU A 43 -0.15 -8.23 -12.49
C LEU A 43 -0.54 -6.75 -12.44
N HIS A 44 -1.28 -6.24 -13.44
CA HIS A 44 -1.78 -4.86 -13.42
C HIS A 44 -2.63 -4.58 -12.18
N PHE A 45 -3.54 -5.47 -11.81
CA PHE A 45 -4.35 -5.31 -10.61
C PHE A 45 -3.52 -5.35 -9.33
N VAL A 46 -2.48 -6.19 -9.26
CA VAL A 46 -1.56 -6.23 -8.13
C VAL A 46 -0.78 -4.92 -8.02
N PHE A 47 -0.23 -4.41 -9.12
CA PHE A 47 0.49 -3.14 -9.15
C PHE A 47 -0.42 -1.95 -8.84
N LEU A 48 -1.63 -1.92 -9.39
CA LEU A 48 -2.61 -0.89 -9.08
C LEU A 48 -2.95 -0.91 -7.59
N SER A 49 -3.34 -2.07 -7.05
CA SER A 49 -3.73 -2.20 -5.66
C SER A 49 -2.59 -1.81 -4.72
N GLY A 50 -1.36 -2.27 -5.02
CA GLY A 50 -0.16 -1.88 -4.29
C GLY A 50 0.09 -0.38 -4.38
N GLY A 51 0.07 0.20 -5.57
CA GLY A 51 0.27 1.64 -5.77
C GLY A 51 -0.75 2.51 -5.04
N VAL A 52 -2.03 2.16 -5.15
CA VAL A 52 -3.13 2.82 -4.42
C VAL A 52 -2.89 2.75 -2.91
N MET A 53 -2.58 1.57 -2.37
CA MET A 53 -2.26 1.41 -0.95
C MET A 53 -1.09 2.29 -0.53
N LEU A 54 -0.02 2.35 -1.33
CA LEU A 54 1.14 3.17 -1.01
C LEU A 54 0.83 4.68 -0.98
N VAL A 55 -0.04 5.16 -1.88
CA VAL A 55 -0.52 6.55 -1.87
C VAL A 55 -1.33 6.86 -0.61
N GLY A 56 -2.17 5.93 -0.14
CA GLY A 56 -3.00 6.13 1.06
C GLY A 56 -2.30 5.83 2.39
N PHE A 57 -1.15 5.13 2.37
CA PHE A 57 -0.40 4.72 3.55
C PHE A 57 -0.04 5.87 4.51
N PRO A 58 0.38 7.06 4.05
CA PRO A 58 0.69 8.18 4.93
C PRO A 58 -0.51 8.61 5.78
N LEU A 59 -1.69 8.69 5.16
CA LEU A 59 -2.91 9.11 5.84
C LEU A 59 -3.40 8.04 6.81
N ALA A 60 -3.35 6.76 6.40
CA ALA A 60 -3.64 5.62 7.27
C ALA A 60 -2.77 5.64 8.53
N PHE A 61 -1.48 5.97 8.38
CA PHE A 61 -0.57 6.09 9.51
C PHE A 61 -0.92 7.23 10.47
N VAL A 62 -1.27 8.41 9.94
CA VAL A 62 -1.71 9.56 10.77
C VAL A 62 -2.94 9.17 11.58
N VAL A 63 -3.91 8.51 10.95
CA VAL A 63 -5.13 8.03 11.61
C VAL A 63 -4.80 6.98 12.67
N LYS A 64 -3.92 6.02 12.36
CA LYS A 64 -3.46 5.03 13.34
C LYS A 64 -2.81 5.69 14.56
N LYS A 65 -1.94 6.68 14.34
CA LYS A 65 -1.27 7.40 15.43
C LYS A 65 -2.27 8.13 16.32
N PHE A 66 -3.32 8.70 15.73
CA PHE A 66 -4.41 9.31 16.47
C PHE A 66 -5.22 8.27 17.26
N TYR A 67 -5.56 7.14 16.62
CA TYR A 67 -6.23 6.01 17.27
C TYR A 67 -5.44 5.49 18.47
N ASP A 68 -4.14 5.23 18.32
CA ASP A 68 -3.26 4.76 19.39
C ASP A 68 -3.22 5.76 20.57
N LYS A 69 -3.19 7.07 20.26
CA LYS A 69 -3.27 8.13 21.27
C LYS A 69 -4.60 8.12 22.02
N LEU A 70 -5.72 7.89 21.33
CA LEU A 70 -7.03 7.77 21.97
C LEU A 70 -7.11 6.51 22.85
N VAL A 71 -6.67 5.37 22.33
CA VAL A 71 -6.64 4.10 23.06
C VAL A 71 -5.81 4.22 24.33
N SER A 72 -4.67 4.91 24.30
CA SER A 72 -3.82 5.11 25.48
C SER A 72 -4.51 5.86 26.63
N LYS A 73 -5.56 6.61 26.34
CA LYS A 73 -6.35 7.38 27.31
C LYS A 73 -7.56 6.61 27.85
N LEU A 74 -7.79 5.38 27.40
CA LEU A 74 -8.92 4.58 27.87
C LEU A 74 -8.78 4.23 29.36
N PRO A 75 -9.91 4.01 30.07
CA PRO A 75 -9.92 3.53 31.45
C PRO A 75 -9.04 2.31 31.66
N LYS A 76 -8.31 2.25 32.79
CA LYS A 76 -7.36 1.17 33.12
C LYS A 76 -7.97 -0.24 33.00
N LYS A 77 -9.25 -0.41 33.35
CA LYS A 77 -9.96 -1.71 33.22
C LYS A 77 -10.08 -2.17 31.76
N LEU A 78 -10.40 -1.26 30.84
CA LEU A 78 -10.50 -1.56 29.41
C LEU A 78 -9.13 -1.86 28.81
N LEU A 79 -8.10 -1.08 29.18
CA LEU A 79 -6.72 -1.36 28.79
C LEU A 79 -6.23 -2.71 29.29
N ALA A 80 -6.54 -3.08 30.53
CA ALA A 80 -6.18 -4.39 31.08
C ALA A 80 -6.88 -5.54 30.33
N SER A 81 -8.17 -5.39 30.01
CA SER A 81 -8.92 -6.36 29.21
C SER A 81 -8.34 -6.52 27.81
N SER A 82 -8.07 -5.41 27.13
CA SER A 82 -7.43 -5.39 25.80
C SER A 82 -6.06 -6.09 25.82
N ARG A 83 -5.21 -5.79 26.81
CA ARG A 83 -3.90 -6.45 26.98
C ARG A 83 -4.04 -7.94 27.23
N LYS A 84 -5.01 -8.36 28.05
CA LYS A 84 -5.28 -9.79 28.29
C LYS A 84 -5.71 -10.49 27.00
N SER A 85 -6.62 -9.89 26.24
CA SER A 85 -7.07 -10.40 24.95
C SER A 85 -5.90 -10.52 23.94
N ARG A 86 -5.06 -9.48 23.81
CA ARG A 86 -3.87 -9.52 22.94
C ARG A 86 -2.87 -10.61 23.34
N LYS A 87 -2.71 -10.87 24.64
CA LYS A 87 -1.85 -11.97 25.12
C LYS A 87 -2.44 -13.35 24.85
N SER A 88 -3.77 -13.50 24.98
CA SER A 88 -4.45 -14.77 24.73
C SER A 88 -4.56 -15.10 23.24
N PHE A 89 -4.67 -14.09 22.36
CA PHE A 89 -4.87 -14.27 20.92
C PHE A 89 -3.92 -13.41 20.08
N PRO A 90 -2.59 -13.56 20.24
CA PRO A 90 -1.62 -12.67 19.62
C PRO A 90 -1.69 -12.71 18.08
N LEU A 91 -1.91 -13.89 17.50
CA LEU A 91 -1.99 -14.06 16.05
C LEU A 91 -3.20 -13.34 15.46
N ILE A 92 -4.38 -13.47 16.09
CA ILE A 92 -5.62 -12.85 15.61
C ILE A 92 -5.49 -11.33 15.65
N HIS A 93 -4.98 -10.77 16.76
CA HIS A 93 -4.75 -9.33 16.86
C HIS A 93 -3.74 -8.82 15.83
N ARG A 94 -2.66 -9.58 15.57
CA ARG A 94 -1.70 -9.22 14.51
C ARG A 94 -2.36 -9.20 13.13
N ILE A 95 -3.11 -10.24 12.78
CA ILE A 95 -3.81 -10.34 11.48
C ILE A 95 -4.81 -9.20 11.33
N LEU A 96 -5.61 -8.91 12.36
CA LEU A 96 -6.56 -7.80 12.33
C LEU A 96 -5.86 -6.44 12.19
N ASP A 97 -4.77 -6.22 12.93
CA ASP A 97 -3.98 -4.99 12.84
C ASP A 97 -3.38 -4.84 11.43
N GLU A 98 -2.87 -5.92 10.82
CA GLU A 98 -2.39 -5.90 9.43
C GLU A 98 -3.51 -5.60 8.43
N ILE A 99 -4.63 -6.33 8.50
CA ILE A 99 -5.78 -6.13 7.61
C ILE A 99 -6.32 -4.71 7.69
N ILE A 100 -6.44 -4.15 8.89
CA ILE A 100 -7.01 -2.81 9.09
C ILE A 100 -6.00 -1.75 8.68
N TRP A 101 -4.83 -1.73 9.32
CA TRP A 101 -3.90 -0.60 9.25
C TRP A 101 -2.94 -0.64 8.06
N VAL A 102 -2.64 -1.84 7.55
CA VAL A 102 -1.65 -2.01 6.47
C VAL A 102 -2.34 -2.22 5.13
N ILE A 103 -3.53 -2.81 5.09
CA ILE A 103 -4.24 -3.14 3.86
C ILE A 103 -5.43 -2.21 3.63
N THR A 104 -6.47 -2.34 4.46
CA THR A 104 -7.79 -1.73 4.23
C THR A 104 -7.75 -0.20 4.26
N LEU A 105 -7.25 0.42 5.34
CA LEU A 105 -7.20 1.88 5.43
C LEU A 105 -6.33 2.52 4.36
N PRO A 106 -5.09 2.04 4.11
CA PRO A 106 -4.27 2.56 3.03
C PRO A 106 -4.95 2.46 1.66
N PHE A 107 -5.60 1.34 1.35
CA PHE A 107 -6.34 1.18 0.10
C PHE A 107 -7.49 2.20 -0.02
N ILE A 108 -8.33 2.31 1.02
CA ILE A 108 -9.47 3.25 1.03
C ILE A 108 -8.98 4.69 0.84
N PHE A 109 -7.95 5.12 1.59
CA PHE A 109 -7.42 6.47 1.45
C PHE A 109 -6.77 6.71 0.09
N GLY A 110 -6.05 5.72 -0.45
CA GLY A 110 -5.48 5.80 -1.78
C GLY A 110 -6.57 6.01 -2.84
N MET A 111 -7.65 5.23 -2.76
CA MET A 111 -8.80 5.37 -3.66
C MET A 111 -9.43 6.75 -3.54
N CYS A 112 -9.67 7.24 -2.32
CA CYS A 112 -10.22 8.57 -2.10
C CYS A 112 -9.30 9.67 -2.67
N ILE A 113 -7.99 9.58 -2.48
CA ILE A 113 -7.04 10.57 -2.99
C ILE A 113 -7.05 10.58 -4.52
N LEU A 114 -6.88 9.42 -5.14
CA LEU A 114 -6.68 9.28 -6.58
C LEU A 114 -7.96 9.53 -7.39
N PHE A 115 -9.12 9.08 -6.88
CA PHE A 115 -10.37 9.07 -7.65
C PHE A 115 -11.42 10.07 -7.17
N ILE A 116 -11.25 10.68 -6.00
CA ILE A 116 -12.20 11.68 -5.49
C ILE A 116 -11.49 13.03 -5.34
N ILE A 117 -10.43 13.11 -4.53
CA ILE A 117 -9.80 14.39 -4.16
C ILE A 117 -9.09 15.02 -5.36
N LEU A 118 -8.16 14.31 -6.02
CA LEU A 118 -7.41 14.85 -7.16
C LEU A 118 -8.35 15.30 -8.30
N PRO A 119 -9.34 14.50 -8.73
CA PRO A 119 -10.29 14.95 -9.74
C PRO A 119 -11.13 16.16 -9.29
N SER A 120 -11.52 16.24 -8.02
CA SER A 120 -12.30 17.37 -7.48
C SER A 120 -11.55 18.70 -7.55
N ILE A 121 -10.22 18.68 -7.49
CA ILE A 121 -9.36 19.87 -7.66
C ILE A 121 -8.84 20.03 -9.09
N ARG A 122 -9.49 19.37 -10.07
CA ARG A 122 -9.18 19.41 -11.52
C ARG A 122 -7.79 18.85 -11.87
N ILE A 123 -7.22 18.01 -11.02
CA ILE A 123 -6.03 17.21 -11.34
C ILE A 123 -6.53 15.88 -11.87
N PHE A 124 -6.62 15.77 -13.20
CA PHE A 124 -7.02 14.53 -13.85
C PHE A 124 -5.78 13.69 -14.17
N ILE A 125 -5.67 12.54 -13.52
CA ILE A 125 -4.69 11.51 -13.86
C ILE A 125 -5.46 10.44 -14.64
N PRO A 126 -5.21 10.28 -15.96
CA PRO A 126 -5.84 9.21 -16.72
C PRO A 126 -5.60 7.87 -16.06
N PHE A 127 -6.61 7.01 -16.05
CA PHE A 127 -6.62 5.76 -15.29
C PHE A 127 -5.40 4.88 -15.58
N GLU A 128 -4.99 4.81 -16.86
CA GLU A 128 -3.78 4.12 -17.33
C GLU A 128 -2.52 4.58 -16.58
N TYR A 129 -2.35 5.89 -16.39
CA TYR A 129 -1.20 6.44 -15.66
C TYR A 129 -1.24 6.12 -14.17
N VAL A 130 -2.40 5.84 -13.58
CA VAL A 130 -2.50 5.42 -12.18
C VAL A 130 -1.81 4.05 -11.99
N PHE A 131 -1.92 3.13 -12.95
CA PHE A 131 -1.23 1.82 -12.88
C PHE A 131 0.29 1.96 -12.81
N TYR A 132 0.84 2.96 -13.51
CA TYR A 132 2.29 3.09 -13.66
C TYR A 132 2.93 4.01 -12.62
N PHE A 133 2.26 5.10 -12.27
CA PHE A 133 2.80 6.10 -11.35
C PHE A 133 2.48 5.82 -9.89
N ALA A 134 1.36 5.16 -9.55
CA ALA A 134 1.02 4.92 -8.16
C ALA A 134 2.05 4.04 -7.41
N PRO A 135 2.62 2.97 -8.01
CA PRO A 135 3.72 2.22 -7.39
C PRO A 135 4.97 3.08 -7.17
N VAL A 136 5.34 3.91 -8.15
CA VAL A 136 6.54 4.77 -8.10
C VAL A 136 6.37 5.89 -7.08
N ALA A 137 5.28 6.64 -7.15
CA ALA A 137 4.91 7.68 -6.19
C ALA A 137 4.83 7.10 -4.77
N GLY A 138 4.22 5.93 -4.65
CA GLY A 138 4.14 5.18 -3.42
C GLY A 138 5.49 4.85 -2.79
N VAL A 139 6.48 4.41 -3.60
CA VAL A 139 7.84 4.14 -3.10
C VAL A 139 8.56 5.43 -2.71
N PHE A 140 8.43 6.53 -3.47
CA PHE A 140 8.99 7.81 -3.08
C PHE A 140 8.41 8.33 -1.75
N TYR A 141 7.09 8.21 -1.57
CA TYR A 141 6.42 8.54 -0.31
C TYR A 141 6.86 7.62 0.84
N LEU A 142 7.03 6.32 0.59
CA LEU A 142 7.63 5.41 1.55
C LEU A 142 9.07 5.80 1.87
N THR A 143 9.92 6.23 0.93
CA THR A 143 11.29 6.66 1.24
C THR A 143 11.32 7.93 2.09
N GLY A 144 10.43 8.90 1.82
CA GLY A 144 10.30 10.12 2.63
C GLY A 144 9.80 9.84 4.05
N ILE A 145 8.90 8.87 4.21
CA ILE A 145 8.36 8.48 5.51
C ILE A 145 9.30 7.49 6.23
N THR A 146 9.93 6.53 5.55
CA THR A 146 10.79 5.48 6.14
C THR A 146 12.08 5.99 6.76
N ILE A 147 12.61 7.13 6.31
CA ILE A 147 13.74 7.79 6.98
C ILE A 147 13.39 8.17 8.43
N ASP A 148 12.13 8.52 8.70
CA ASP A 148 11.65 8.86 10.05
C ASP A 148 10.85 7.71 10.73
N PHE A 149 10.20 6.84 9.94
CA PHE A 149 9.26 5.81 10.36
C PHE A 149 9.93 4.52 10.85
N TRP A 150 11.08 4.15 10.28
CA TRP A 150 11.84 2.99 10.77
C TRP A 150 12.86 3.35 11.86
N SER A 151 13.29 4.61 11.95
CA SER A 151 14.21 5.03 13.02
C SER A 151 13.52 5.06 14.40
N LYS A 152 12.18 5.19 14.45
CA LYS A 152 11.43 5.46 15.69
C LYS A 152 10.51 4.37 16.22
N LYS A 153 10.68 3.10 15.82
CA LYS A 153 9.88 1.95 16.30
C LYS A 153 8.43 1.96 15.81
N MET A 154 8.13 1.08 14.86
CA MET A 154 6.93 0.25 15.01
C MET A 154 7.16 -0.72 16.18
N LYS A 155 7.09 -0.17 17.40
CA LYS A 155 6.67 -0.93 18.57
C LYS A 155 5.19 -1.16 18.33
N ILE A 156 4.88 -2.17 17.53
CA ILE A 156 3.63 -2.88 17.66
C ILE A 156 3.68 -3.43 19.09
N VAL A 157 2.96 -2.76 20.00
CA VAL A 157 2.74 -3.20 21.38
C VAL A 157 1.46 -4.01 21.42
#